data_AF-A0A6G3Z0F5-F1
#
_entry.id   AF-A0A6G3Z0F5-F1
#
_cell.length_a   1.000
_cell.length_b   1.000
_cell.length_c   1.000
_cell.angle_alpha   90.00
_cell.angle_beta   90.00
_cell.angle_gamma   90.00
#
_symmetry.space_group_name_H-M   'P 1'
#
loop_
_entity.id
_entity.type
_entity.pdbx_description
1 polymer ?
#
loop_
_entity_poly.entity_id
_entity_poly.type
_entity_poly.pdbx_seq_one_letter_code
_entity_poly.pdbx_strand_id
1 'polypeptide(L)'
;MYTVDLVIANDWGTGFTANLVITNLSNEPMEWSQLEFDAPFTITNLWNGEILSSEGSRYVVSDADWNSTIAPGNSITIGFNGQKPSGASGELTNINLAGFGEPTGSTPPEPTPEPEPALPQITLADTTLTEGDGSNSADFQVRLSTTSDDPVTVRYETRNGSAIAGEDYSAASGTLTFAPGQTEKTISIPVLGDTQVEADETFRIRLSNPTNGELVTRTATANLTNDDVTSPSPSPSPSPTPNSEGAINFEIVDDWGNGFTANITIQNTSNQAIDGWDLSFEAPFTIQQIWNASFSQSTNGAFEFTPVGWNQSIPPGGSVTFGLVGKKGANVDPTPTHYELNGADIGTPPEPSPLPTLSISDATVTEGTDDAGAEPQAQFTVTLSEASDQAITVGYGTENGSAIANSDYTSKQGQLTFAAGETEKIIRVAIADDAQVESSETFTVELSNPVGATLDEAQGVGTILDNDNPLPNPDPNPDPNPNPNPNPGPSTGAFNYAEGL
;
A
#
# COMPACT_ATOMS: atom_id res chain seq x y z
N MET A 1 52.28 -44.36 -16.71
CA MET A 1 50.94 -44.36 -16.10
C MET A 1 51.13 -44.73 -14.65
N TYR A 2 50.59 -43.94 -13.73
CA TYR A 2 50.77 -44.13 -12.29
C TYR A 2 49.55 -43.64 -11.52
N THR A 3 49.37 -44.07 -10.27
CA THR A 3 48.38 -43.48 -9.34
C THR A 3 49.10 -42.84 -8.16
N VAL A 4 48.41 -41.90 -7.50
CA VAL A 4 48.81 -41.36 -6.20
C VAL A 4 47.58 -41.40 -5.31
N ASP A 5 47.66 -42.21 -4.26
CA ASP A 5 46.56 -42.41 -3.32
C ASP A 5 46.96 -41.88 -1.94
N LEU A 6 46.09 -41.06 -1.33
CA LEU A 6 46.26 -40.66 0.07
C LEU A 6 45.55 -41.67 0.98
N VAL A 7 46.33 -42.37 1.80
CA VAL A 7 45.83 -43.34 2.77
C VAL A 7 45.99 -42.78 4.19
N ILE A 8 44.89 -42.38 4.81
CA ILE A 8 44.88 -41.90 6.20
C ILE A 8 44.98 -43.12 7.13
N ALA A 9 46.06 -43.19 7.91
CA ALA A 9 46.33 -44.28 8.83
C ALA A 9 45.69 -44.06 10.21
N ASN A 10 45.64 -42.82 10.68
CA ASN A 10 44.99 -42.43 11.93
C ASN A 10 44.54 -40.97 11.86
N ASP A 11 43.32 -40.65 12.28
CA ASP A 11 42.75 -39.30 12.28
C ASP A 11 42.16 -39.00 13.66
N TRP A 12 42.57 -37.88 14.27
CA TRP A 12 42.10 -37.42 15.58
C TRP A 12 41.37 -36.07 15.49
N GLY A 13 40.79 -35.76 14.33
CA GLY A 13 39.87 -34.65 14.08
C GLY A 13 40.58 -33.36 13.65
N THR A 14 41.59 -32.93 14.41
CA THR A 14 42.39 -31.73 14.11
C THR A 14 43.77 -32.04 13.52
N GLY A 15 44.10 -33.32 13.40
CA GLY A 15 45.31 -33.80 12.75
C GLY A 15 45.21 -35.29 12.43
N PHE A 16 46.15 -35.78 11.64
CA PHE A 16 46.18 -37.16 11.18
C PHE A 16 47.59 -37.60 10.80
N THR A 17 47.79 -38.92 10.73
CA THR A 17 48.96 -39.57 10.13
C THR A 17 48.49 -40.23 8.85
N ALA A 18 49.15 -39.97 7.72
CA ALA A 18 48.79 -40.51 6.42
C ALA A 18 50.01 -40.91 5.58
N ASN A 19 49.72 -41.61 4.49
CA ASN A 19 50.67 -42.14 3.54
C ASN A 19 50.25 -41.72 2.11
N LEU A 20 51.15 -41.12 1.34
CA LEU A 20 51.03 -41.00 -0.11
C LEU A 20 51.56 -42.28 -0.73
N VAL A 21 50.71 -43.03 -1.41
CA VAL A 21 51.07 -44.27 -2.10
C VAL A 21 51.18 -43.98 -3.59
N ILE A 22 52.38 -44.06 -4.14
CA ILE A 22 52.63 -43.83 -5.57
C ILE A 22 52.80 -45.20 -6.24
N THR A 23 51.94 -45.55 -7.18
CA THR A 23 51.95 -46.86 -7.85
C THR A 23 52.31 -46.73 -9.32
N ASN A 24 53.32 -47.47 -9.78
CA ASN A 24 53.65 -47.54 -11.21
C ASN A 24 52.74 -48.55 -11.91
N LEU A 25 51.84 -48.06 -12.77
CA LEU A 25 50.92 -48.90 -13.56
C LEU A 25 51.44 -49.21 -14.96
N SER A 26 52.64 -48.74 -15.31
CA SER A 26 53.26 -49.05 -16.60
C SER A 26 54.00 -50.37 -16.57
N ASN A 27 54.41 -50.84 -17.75
CA ASN A 27 55.20 -52.06 -17.94
C ASN A 27 56.72 -51.81 -17.89
N GLU A 28 57.16 -50.57 -17.67
CA GLU A 28 58.58 -50.18 -17.55
C GLU A 28 58.86 -49.53 -16.17
N PRO A 29 60.09 -49.60 -15.64
CA PRO A 29 60.43 -48.89 -14.40
C PRO A 29 60.17 -47.39 -14.50
N MET A 30 59.64 -46.80 -13.42
CA MET A 30 59.31 -45.38 -13.34
C MET A 30 60.32 -44.67 -12.42
N GLU A 31 61.19 -43.86 -13.03
CA GLU A 31 62.10 -42.97 -12.32
C GLU A 31 61.38 -41.65 -12.02
N TRP A 32 61.12 -41.33 -10.76
CA TRP A 32 60.46 -40.09 -10.36
C TRP A 32 61.37 -39.26 -9.46
N SER A 33 61.13 -37.96 -9.41
CA SER A 33 61.96 -37.04 -8.60
C SER A 33 61.17 -35.99 -7.85
N GLN A 34 60.02 -35.57 -8.38
CA GLN A 34 59.16 -34.57 -7.76
C GLN A 34 57.69 -34.92 -7.96
N LEU A 35 56.94 -34.89 -6.87
CA LEU A 35 55.49 -34.95 -6.82
C LEU A 35 54.97 -33.62 -6.31
N GLU A 36 54.13 -32.98 -7.10
CA GLU A 36 53.46 -31.74 -6.75
C GLU A 36 51.98 -32.01 -6.46
N PHE A 37 51.41 -31.36 -5.45
CA PHE A 37 49.97 -31.47 -5.15
C PHE A 37 49.51 -30.30 -4.30
N ASP A 38 48.19 -30.07 -4.28
CA ASP A 38 47.54 -29.13 -3.38
C ASP A 38 46.89 -29.91 -2.23
N ALA A 39 47.07 -29.42 -1.00
CA ALA A 39 46.51 -30.00 0.21
C ALA A 39 45.80 -28.92 1.06
N PRO A 40 44.59 -29.21 1.59
CA PRO A 40 43.86 -28.32 2.49
C PRO A 40 44.35 -28.40 3.94
N PHE A 41 45.55 -28.93 4.17
CA PHE A 41 46.14 -29.16 5.48
C PHE A 41 47.63 -28.83 5.48
N THR A 42 48.18 -28.62 6.68
CA THR A 42 49.62 -28.39 6.84
C THR A 42 50.35 -29.71 7.09
N ILE A 43 51.40 -30.01 6.32
CA ILE A 43 52.29 -31.14 6.59
C ILE A 43 53.31 -30.70 7.64
N THR A 44 53.34 -31.40 8.78
CA THR A 44 54.17 -31.03 9.95
C THR A 44 55.41 -31.90 10.11
N ASN A 45 55.37 -33.12 9.60
CA ASN A 45 56.50 -34.04 9.61
C ASN A 45 56.34 -35.04 8.47
N LEU A 46 57.36 -35.23 7.63
CA LEU A 46 57.33 -36.14 6.48
C LEU A 46 58.53 -37.10 6.55
N TRP A 47 58.32 -38.36 6.18
CA TRP A 47 59.35 -39.39 6.12
C TRP A 47 59.26 -40.21 4.83
N ASN A 48 60.39 -40.82 4.46
CA ASN A 48 60.61 -41.51 3.17
C ASN A 48 60.50 -40.59 1.94
N GLY A 49 60.71 -39.29 2.14
CA GLY A 49 60.83 -38.25 1.12
C GLY A 49 61.27 -36.93 1.76
N GLU A 50 61.29 -35.86 0.98
CA GLU A 50 61.60 -34.50 1.46
C GLU A 50 60.59 -33.48 0.91
N ILE A 51 60.26 -32.44 1.68
CA ILE A 51 59.46 -31.31 1.18
C ILE A 51 60.43 -30.30 0.56
N LEU A 52 60.38 -30.14 -0.76
CA LEU A 52 61.19 -29.18 -1.49
C LEU A 52 60.61 -27.75 -1.43
N SER A 53 59.28 -27.63 -1.44
CA SER A 53 58.59 -26.37 -1.22
C SER A 53 57.19 -26.57 -0.64
N SER A 54 56.73 -25.57 0.12
CA SER A 54 55.36 -25.48 0.64
C SER A 54 54.90 -24.02 0.63
N GLU A 55 54.09 -23.64 -0.36
CA GLU A 55 53.53 -22.29 -0.51
C GLU A 55 52.01 -22.34 -0.47
N GLY A 56 51.40 -21.83 0.61
CA GLY A 56 49.96 -21.90 0.81
C GLY A 56 49.49 -23.36 0.88
N SER A 57 48.61 -23.76 -0.04
CA SER A 57 48.13 -25.14 -0.17
C SER A 57 49.02 -26.01 -1.06
N ARG A 58 49.98 -25.44 -1.80
CA ARG A 58 50.83 -26.18 -2.77
C ARG A 58 52.04 -26.80 -2.07
N TYR A 59 52.26 -28.09 -2.31
CA TYR A 59 53.45 -28.82 -1.88
C TYR A 59 54.18 -29.40 -3.09
N VAL A 60 55.51 -29.38 -3.00
CA VAL A 60 56.39 -30.15 -3.89
C VAL A 60 57.24 -31.05 -3.00
N VAL A 61 57.11 -32.37 -3.17
CA VAL A 61 57.87 -33.36 -2.41
C VAL A 61 58.73 -34.21 -3.34
N SER A 62 59.91 -34.60 -2.88
CA SER A 62 60.82 -35.48 -3.63
C SER A 62 60.94 -36.86 -3.04
N ASP A 63 61.52 -37.75 -3.83
CA ASP A 63 61.97 -39.06 -3.40
C ASP A 63 63.07 -38.95 -2.34
N ALA A 64 63.34 -40.09 -1.70
CA ALA A 64 64.59 -40.33 -0.99
C ALA A 64 65.48 -41.20 -1.88
N ASP A 65 66.81 -41.09 -1.76
CA ASP A 65 67.81 -41.74 -2.64
C ASP A 65 67.61 -43.25 -2.93
N TRP A 66 66.83 -43.96 -2.10
CA TRP A 66 66.54 -45.40 -2.24
C TRP A 66 65.18 -45.73 -2.89
N ASN A 67 64.31 -44.74 -3.14
CA ASN A 67 62.96 -44.94 -3.68
C ASN A 67 62.64 -44.11 -4.94
N SER A 68 63.67 -43.58 -5.61
CA SER A 68 63.58 -42.84 -6.88
C SER A 68 63.05 -43.68 -8.05
N THR A 69 63.22 -45.01 -7.99
CA THR A 69 62.77 -45.96 -9.03
C THR A 69 61.66 -46.86 -8.54
N ILE A 70 60.51 -46.88 -9.23
CA ILE A 70 59.39 -47.78 -8.95
C ILE A 70 59.25 -48.82 -10.07
N ALA A 71 59.46 -50.10 -9.75
CA ALA A 71 59.31 -51.19 -10.72
C ALA A 71 57.84 -51.32 -11.22
N PRO A 72 57.61 -51.88 -12.43
CA PRO A 72 56.26 -52.13 -12.96
C PRO A 72 55.35 -52.85 -11.96
N GLY A 73 54.17 -52.28 -11.70
CA GLY A 73 53.15 -52.84 -10.82
C GLY A 73 53.40 -52.67 -9.31
N ASN A 74 54.53 -52.07 -8.92
CA ASN A 74 54.85 -51.83 -7.51
C ASN A 74 54.44 -50.41 -7.07
N SER A 75 54.39 -50.22 -5.76
CA SER A 75 54.15 -48.93 -5.12
C SER A 75 55.25 -48.55 -4.13
N ILE A 76 55.47 -47.26 -3.95
CA ILE A 76 56.22 -46.72 -2.81
C ILE A 76 55.28 -45.94 -1.89
N THR A 77 55.77 -45.57 -0.71
CA THR A 77 54.99 -44.81 0.26
C THR A 77 55.80 -43.71 0.93
N ILE A 78 55.27 -42.50 0.88
CA ILE A 78 55.77 -41.33 1.63
C ILE A 78 54.79 -41.07 2.76
N GLY A 79 55.24 -41.18 4.01
CA GLY A 79 54.36 -40.98 5.16
C GLY A 79 54.53 -39.60 5.76
N PHE A 80 53.48 -39.05 6.34
CA PHE A 80 53.53 -37.75 6.99
C PHE A 80 52.47 -37.57 8.10
N ASN A 81 52.68 -36.56 8.95
CA ASN A 81 51.68 -36.05 9.89
C ASN A 81 51.09 -34.73 9.36
N GLY A 82 49.76 -34.65 9.25
CA GLY A 82 49.02 -33.49 8.79
C GLY A 82 48.23 -32.80 9.93
N GLN A 83 48.09 -31.48 9.85
CA GLN A 83 47.19 -30.68 10.69
C GLN A 83 46.11 -30.02 9.84
N LYS A 84 44.84 -30.18 10.22
CA LYS A 84 43.68 -29.67 9.48
C LYS A 84 42.64 -29.04 10.42
N PRO A 85 41.82 -28.08 9.95
CA PRO A 85 40.65 -27.63 10.69
C PRO A 85 39.69 -28.80 10.99
N SER A 86 39.04 -28.76 12.14
CA SER A 86 38.08 -29.80 12.54
C SER A 86 36.97 -29.95 11.50
N GLY A 87 36.82 -31.15 10.94
CA GLY A 87 35.81 -31.45 9.90
C GLY A 87 36.24 -31.16 8.46
N ALA A 88 37.45 -30.64 8.22
CA ALA A 88 37.96 -30.46 6.86
C ALA A 88 38.27 -31.82 6.18
N SER A 89 38.03 -31.90 4.87
CA SER A 89 38.41 -33.07 4.07
C SER A 89 39.94 -33.21 4.00
N GLY A 90 40.42 -34.45 3.89
CA GLY A 90 41.84 -34.73 3.73
C GLY A 90 42.26 -34.88 2.27
N GLU A 91 41.41 -34.54 1.30
CA GLU A 91 41.66 -34.87 -0.11
C GLU A 91 42.75 -34.00 -0.74
N LEU A 92 43.51 -34.59 -1.67
CA LEU A 92 44.52 -33.91 -2.47
C LEU A 92 43.96 -33.52 -3.82
N THR A 93 44.39 -32.39 -4.35
CA THR A 93 44.04 -31.93 -5.71
C THR A 93 45.28 -31.52 -6.50
N ASN A 94 45.14 -31.32 -7.81
CA ASN A 94 46.20 -30.84 -8.71
C ASN A 94 47.51 -31.64 -8.60
N ILE A 95 47.40 -32.97 -8.58
CA ILE A 95 48.50 -33.90 -8.35
C ILE A 95 49.29 -34.10 -9.65
N ASN A 96 50.58 -33.82 -9.65
CA ASN A 96 51.44 -33.98 -10.83
C ASN A 96 52.81 -34.55 -10.45
N LEU A 97 53.21 -35.64 -11.11
CA LEU A 97 54.54 -36.24 -10.99
C LEU A 97 55.40 -35.75 -12.16
N ALA A 98 56.49 -35.04 -11.83
CA ALA A 98 57.35 -34.41 -12.82
C ALA A 98 57.86 -35.41 -13.87
N GLY A 99 57.63 -35.08 -15.15
CA GLY A 99 58.00 -35.94 -16.28
C GLY A 99 56.96 -37.00 -16.68
N PHE A 100 55.90 -37.21 -15.89
CA PHE A 100 54.86 -38.21 -16.17
C PHE A 100 53.45 -37.63 -16.36
N GLY A 101 53.26 -36.33 -16.11
CA GLY A 101 51.95 -35.66 -16.21
C GLY A 101 51.00 -36.10 -15.09
N GLU A 102 49.70 -35.81 -15.21
CA GLU A 102 48.67 -36.17 -14.21
C GLU A 102 48.54 -37.71 -14.02
N PRO A 103 48.26 -38.22 -12.80
CA PRO A 103 48.13 -39.65 -12.54
C PRO A 103 46.93 -40.28 -13.26
N THR A 104 47.06 -41.52 -13.72
CA THR A 104 45.95 -42.28 -14.29
C THR A 104 44.97 -42.72 -13.20
N GLY A 105 43.70 -42.32 -13.31
CA GLY A 105 42.65 -42.65 -12.34
C GLY A 105 42.55 -41.70 -11.14
N SER A 106 43.28 -40.58 -11.16
CA SER A 106 43.24 -39.52 -10.14
C SER A 106 42.20 -38.43 -10.41
N THR A 107 41.31 -38.63 -11.38
CA THR A 107 39.98 -38.04 -11.27
C THR A 107 39.16 -38.98 -10.39
N PRO A 108 38.78 -38.59 -9.15
CA PRO A 108 37.46 -39.00 -8.67
C PRO A 108 36.49 -38.79 -9.84
N PRO A 109 35.46 -39.64 -10.07
CA PRO A 109 34.42 -39.23 -11.00
C PRO A 109 34.07 -37.80 -10.60
N GLU A 110 34.26 -36.84 -11.52
CA GLU A 110 33.64 -35.53 -11.39
C GLU A 110 32.25 -35.88 -10.87
N PRO A 111 31.83 -35.42 -9.66
CA PRO A 111 30.48 -35.67 -9.23
C PRO A 111 29.68 -35.20 -10.43
N THR A 112 29.04 -36.15 -11.12
CA THR A 112 28.29 -35.86 -12.35
C THR A 112 27.51 -34.64 -11.95
N PRO A 113 27.77 -33.42 -12.50
CA PRO A 113 27.35 -32.20 -11.86
C PRO A 113 25.91 -32.44 -11.55
N GLU A 114 25.60 -32.57 -10.25
CA GLU A 114 24.25 -32.91 -9.84
C GLU A 114 23.46 -31.83 -10.55
N PRO A 115 22.60 -32.19 -11.53
CA PRO A 115 22.13 -31.24 -12.52
C PRO A 115 21.67 -30.05 -11.72
N GLU A 116 22.31 -28.88 -11.90
CA GLU A 116 22.10 -27.72 -11.03
C GLU A 116 20.60 -27.67 -10.77
N PRO A 117 20.16 -27.77 -9.50
CA PRO A 117 18.76 -28.04 -9.20
C PRO A 117 17.95 -27.05 -10.00
N ALA A 118 17.16 -27.57 -10.94
CA ALA A 118 16.52 -26.74 -11.96
C ALA A 118 15.74 -25.65 -11.23
N LEU A 119 16.09 -24.38 -11.50
CA LEU A 119 15.47 -23.27 -10.81
C LEU A 119 13.94 -23.35 -10.97
N PRO A 120 13.16 -23.05 -9.92
CA PRO A 120 11.72 -23.01 -10.05
C PRO A 120 11.32 -22.02 -11.14
N GLN A 121 10.44 -22.45 -12.03
CA GLN A 121 9.89 -21.60 -13.09
C GLN A 121 8.80 -20.71 -12.51
N ILE A 122 8.96 -19.40 -12.67
CA ILE A 122 8.02 -18.38 -12.24
C ILE A 122 7.05 -18.13 -13.39
N THR A 123 5.78 -18.40 -13.14
CA THR A 123 4.67 -18.04 -14.02
C THR A 123 3.77 -17.01 -13.34
N LEU A 124 3.16 -16.20 -14.17
CA LEU A 124 2.28 -15.09 -13.85
C LEU A 124 1.09 -15.18 -14.81
N ALA A 125 -0.12 -15.19 -14.26
CA ALA A 125 -1.36 -15.31 -15.01
C ALA A 125 -2.03 -13.95 -15.21
N ASP A 126 -2.74 -13.81 -16.33
CA ASP A 126 -3.67 -12.70 -16.56
C ASP A 126 -4.81 -12.75 -15.54
N THR A 127 -5.40 -11.60 -15.28
CA THR A 127 -6.57 -11.48 -14.41
C THR A 127 -7.66 -10.65 -15.09
N THR A 128 -8.89 -10.87 -14.67
CA THR A 128 -10.06 -10.11 -15.11
C THR A 128 -10.86 -9.81 -13.87
N LEU A 129 -11.21 -8.54 -13.68
CA LEU A 129 -12.22 -8.16 -12.72
C LEU A 129 -13.12 -7.09 -13.31
N THR A 130 -14.25 -6.93 -12.63
CA THR A 130 -15.15 -5.81 -12.79
C THR A 130 -14.67 -4.67 -11.89
N GLU A 131 -14.60 -3.45 -12.42
CA GLU A 131 -14.01 -2.31 -11.70
C GLU A 131 -14.85 -1.88 -10.48
N GLY A 132 -16.18 -1.89 -10.60
CA GLY A 132 -17.14 -1.54 -9.56
C GLY A 132 -17.08 -0.08 -9.10
N ASP A 133 -18.01 0.33 -8.24
CA ASP A 133 -18.19 1.76 -7.90
C ASP A 133 -17.24 2.29 -6.79
N GLY A 134 -16.07 1.66 -6.60
CA GLY A 134 -15.17 2.02 -5.52
C GLY A 134 -13.87 1.23 -5.46
N SER A 135 -13.29 1.07 -4.25
CA SER A 135 -11.98 0.44 -4.10
C SER A 135 -12.03 -1.08 -4.36
N ASN A 136 -11.44 -1.50 -5.47
CA ASN A 136 -11.26 -2.91 -5.84
C ASN A 136 -9.77 -3.28 -5.98
N SER A 137 -9.46 -4.54 -6.29
CA SER A 137 -8.08 -5.00 -6.51
C SER A 137 -7.97 -6.01 -7.64
N ALA A 138 -7.06 -5.74 -8.57
CA ALA A 138 -6.61 -6.71 -9.56
C ALA A 138 -5.55 -7.62 -8.94
N ASP A 139 -5.95 -8.87 -8.67
CA ASP A 139 -5.08 -9.87 -8.06
C ASP A 139 -4.42 -10.74 -9.12
N PHE A 140 -3.10 -10.62 -9.23
CA PHE A 140 -2.25 -11.41 -10.12
C PHE A 140 -1.63 -12.58 -9.36
N GLN A 141 -1.97 -13.80 -9.76
CA GLN A 141 -1.42 -15.01 -9.19
C GLN A 141 -0.05 -15.32 -9.79
N VAL A 142 0.96 -15.45 -8.93
CA VAL A 142 2.34 -15.81 -9.28
C VAL A 142 2.65 -17.19 -8.71
N ARG A 143 3.10 -18.10 -9.58
CA ARG A 143 3.35 -19.51 -9.21
C ARG A 143 4.79 -19.92 -9.50
N LEU A 144 5.33 -20.78 -8.65
CA LEU A 144 6.55 -21.55 -8.90
C LEU A 144 6.18 -22.95 -9.40
N SER A 145 6.93 -23.49 -10.36
CA SER A 145 6.72 -24.88 -10.85
C SER A 145 7.06 -25.95 -9.82
N THR A 146 7.89 -25.62 -8.84
CA THR A 146 8.30 -26.49 -7.73
C THR A 146 8.69 -25.65 -6.51
N THR A 147 8.72 -26.26 -5.33
CA THR A 147 9.25 -25.62 -4.11
C THR A 147 10.75 -25.39 -4.21
N SER A 148 11.24 -24.37 -3.50
CA SER A 148 12.67 -24.07 -3.33
C SER A 148 13.03 -24.07 -1.83
N ASP A 149 14.24 -24.52 -1.50
CA ASP A 149 14.79 -24.42 -0.13
C ASP A 149 15.36 -23.02 0.16
N ASP A 150 15.68 -22.25 -0.87
CA ASP A 150 16.09 -20.85 -0.79
C ASP A 150 14.92 -19.91 -1.14
N PRO A 151 14.87 -18.69 -0.57
CA PRO A 151 13.90 -17.68 -0.96
C PRO A 151 14.00 -17.35 -2.47
N VAL A 152 12.85 -17.31 -3.14
CA VAL A 152 12.74 -16.90 -4.55
C VAL A 152 12.18 -15.49 -4.59
N THR A 153 12.88 -14.56 -5.24
CA THR A 153 12.44 -13.16 -5.33
C THR A 153 12.28 -12.73 -6.77
N VAL A 154 11.29 -11.89 -7.05
CA VAL A 154 11.10 -11.27 -8.37
C VAL A 154 10.56 -9.85 -8.21
N ARG A 155 11.07 -8.90 -8.99
CA ARG A 155 10.55 -7.53 -9.01
C ARG A 155 9.34 -7.42 -9.91
N TYR A 156 8.36 -6.62 -9.52
CA TYR A 156 7.21 -6.29 -10.35
C TYR A 156 7.03 -4.77 -10.48
N GLU A 157 6.46 -4.35 -11.60
CA GLU A 157 6.04 -2.97 -11.87
C GLU A 157 4.77 -3.00 -12.74
N THR A 158 3.83 -2.08 -12.48
CA THR A 158 2.67 -1.87 -13.34
C THR A 158 3.03 -0.97 -14.53
N ARG A 159 2.33 -1.14 -15.65
CA ARG A 159 2.45 -0.35 -16.88
C ARG A 159 1.07 -0.13 -17.48
N ASN A 160 0.79 1.11 -17.87
CA ASN A 160 -0.46 1.50 -18.49
C ASN A 160 -0.73 0.70 -19.78
N GLY A 161 -2.02 0.46 -20.04
CA GLY A 161 -2.55 0.01 -21.31
C GLY A 161 -3.53 1.04 -21.85
N SER A 162 -4.81 0.68 -21.99
CA SER A 162 -5.87 1.68 -22.10
C SER A 162 -6.15 2.32 -20.74
N ALA A 163 -6.16 1.50 -19.68
CA ALA A 163 -6.18 1.96 -18.30
C ALA A 163 -4.86 2.67 -17.95
N ILE A 164 -5.00 3.86 -17.36
CA ILE A 164 -4.02 4.84 -16.94
C ILE A 164 -3.89 4.83 -15.41
N ALA A 165 -2.65 4.71 -14.94
CA ALA A 165 -2.38 4.80 -13.51
C ALA A 165 -2.75 6.19 -12.94
N GLY A 166 -3.52 6.19 -11.87
CA GLY A 166 -4.06 7.38 -11.20
C GLY A 166 -5.47 7.76 -11.65
N GLU A 167 -5.95 7.18 -12.76
CA GLU A 167 -7.33 7.30 -13.23
C GLU A 167 -8.05 5.98 -12.87
N ASP A 168 -7.63 4.84 -13.44
CA ASP A 168 -8.39 3.57 -13.29
C ASP A 168 -7.71 2.57 -12.34
N TYR A 169 -6.42 2.77 -12.05
CA TYR A 169 -5.70 1.94 -11.06
C TYR A 169 -4.54 2.67 -10.40
N SER A 170 -4.09 2.21 -9.23
CA SER A 170 -2.92 2.77 -8.56
C SER A 170 -1.63 2.11 -9.06
N ALA A 171 -0.70 2.90 -9.60
CA ALA A 171 0.62 2.38 -9.98
C ALA A 171 1.33 1.72 -8.80
N ALA A 172 1.83 0.50 -9.01
CA ALA A 172 2.56 -0.24 -7.99
C ALA A 172 3.84 -0.85 -8.54
N SER A 173 4.87 -0.89 -7.70
CA SER A 173 6.09 -1.63 -7.96
C SER A 173 6.66 -2.18 -6.66
N GLY A 174 7.39 -3.28 -6.73
CA GLY A 174 7.90 -3.94 -5.53
C GLY A 174 8.73 -5.17 -5.82
N THR A 175 9.04 -5.92 -4.76
CA THR A 175 9.70 -7.23 -4.84
C THR A 175 8.79 -8.27 -4.18
N LEU A 176 8.32 -9.23 -4.98
CA LEU A 176 7.59 -10.39 -4.47
C LEU A 176 8.59 -11.44 -3.99
N THR A 177 8.38 -11.96 -2.78
CA THR A 177 9.25 -12.97 -2.15
C THR A 177 8.45 -14.20 -1.78
N PHE A 178 8.87 -15.35 -2.29
CA PHE A 178 8.44 -16.68 -1.83
C PHE A 178 9.41 -17.10 -0.73
N ALA A 179 8.90 -17.35 0.48
CA ALA A 179 9.69 -18.00 1.51
C ALA A 179 9.98 -19.46 1.09
N PRO A 180 11.03 -20.10 1.65
CA PRO A 180 11.30 -21.52 1.41
C PRO A 180 10.03 -22.38 1.54
N GLY A 181 9.82 -23.28 0.57
CA GLY A 181 8.65 -24.15 0.49
C GLY A 181 7.35 -23.52 -0.03
N GLN A 182 7.29 -22.20 -0.30
CA GLN A 182 6.11 -21.57 -0.90
C GLN A 182 6.15 -21.65 -2.43
N THR A 183 5.02 -21.96 -3.06
CA THR A 183 4.91 -22.03 -4.54
C THR A 183 3.87 -21.08 -5.12
N GLU A 184 3.16 -20.31 -4.29
CA GLU A 184 2.10 -19.42 -4.75
C GLU A 184 2.07 -18.13 -3.92
N LYS A 185 1.92 -17.00 -4.61
CA LYS A 185 1.77 -15.67 -4.05
C LYS A 185 0.86 -14.84 -4.95
N THR A 186 0.26 -13.80 -4.37
CA THR A 186 -0.57 -12.85 -5.08
C THR A 186 0.08 -11.48 -5.06
N ILE A 187 0.06 -10.77 -6.19
CA ILE A 187 0.31 -9.34 -6.26
C ILE A 187 -1.05 -8.66 -6.45
N SER A 188 -1.43 -7.81 -5.50
CA SER A 188 -2.69 -7.07 -5.52
C SER A 188 -2.44 -5.63 -5.93
N ILE A 189 -3.11 -5.18 -6.98
CA ILE A 189 -3.02 -3.83 -7.53
C ILE A 189 -4.36 -3.12 -7.28
N PRO A 190 -4.40 -2.01 -6.52
CA PRO A 190 -5.65 -1.29 -6.30
C PRO A 190 -6.22 -0.77 -7.60
N VAL A 191 -7.52 -1.01 -7.81
CA VAL A 191 -8.33 -0.51 -8.93
C VAL A 191 -9.20 0.61 -8.40
N LEU A 192 -9.26 1.70 -9.15
CA LEU A 192 -9.98 2.93 -8.83
C LEU A 192 -11.31 2.89 -9.59
N GLY A 193 -12.25 2.11 -9.09
CA GLY A 193 -13.55 2.00 -9.70
C GLY A 193 -14.41 3.24 -9.42
N ASP A 194 -15.27 3.59 -10.37
CA ASP A 194 -16.20 4.72 -10.27
C ASP A 194 -17.57 4.40 -10.91
N THR A 195 -18.31 5.41 -11.36
CA THR A 195 -19.66 5.22 -11.94
C THR A 195 -19.77 5.71 -13.39
N GLN A 196 -18.64 6.09 -13.98
CA GLN A 196 -18.55 6.58 -15.33
C GLN A 196 -18.57 5.40 -16.29
N VAL A 197 -19.44 5.47 -17.30
CA VAL A 197 -19.44 4.45 -18.34
C VAL A 197 -18.21 4.60 -19.21
N GLU A 198 -17.34 3.62 -19.11
CA GLU A 198 -16.11 3.50 -19.86
C GLU A 198 -16.15 2.27 -20.79
N ALA A 199 -15.11 2.14 -21.61
CA ALA A 199 -14.92 0.90 -22.37
C ALA A 199 -14.17 -0.10 -21.49
N ASP A 200 -14.30 -1.41 -21.75
CA ASP A 200 -13.41 -2.39 -21.12
C ASP A 200 -11.95 -2.02 -21.36
N GLU A 201 -11.17 -1.98 -20.27
CA GLU A 201 -9.83 -1.47 -20.28
C GLU A 201 -8.77 -2.51 -19.88
N THR A 202 -7.50 -2.19 -20.13
CA THR A 202 -6.39 -3.05 -19.72
C THR A 202 -5.21 -2.27 -19.18
N PHE A 203 -4.54 -2.84 -18.18
CA PHE A 203 -3.16 -2.50 -17.82
C PHE A 203 -2.33 -3.77 -17.65
N ARG A 204 -1.01 -3.63 -17.54
CA ARG A 204 -0.08 -4.78 -17.48
C ARG A 204 0.81 -4.72 -16.25
N ILE A 205 1.12 -5.89 -15.68
CA ILE A 205 2.22 -6.06 -14.74
C ILE A 205 3.42 -6.67 -15.45
N ARG A 206 4.64 -6.21 -15.14
CA ARG A 206 5.89 -6.73 -15.69
C ARG A 206 6.80 -7.25 -14.58
N LEU A 207 7.24 -8.49 -14.72
CA LEU A 207 8.23 -9.12 -13.85
C LEU A 207 9.66 -8.92 -14.37
N SER A 208 10.60 -8.72 -13.44
CA SER A 208 12.02 -8.53 -13.75
C SER A 208 12.93 -8.98 -12.61
N ASN A 209 14.22 -9.14 -12.92
CA ASN A 209 15.30 -9.42 -11.97
C ASN A 209 14.97 -10.56 -10.98
N PRO A 210 14.66 -11.77 -11.47
CA PRO A 210 14.43 -12.90 -10.59
C PRO A 210 15.74 -13.34 -9.91
N THR A 211 15.64 -13.84 -8.68
CA THR A 211 16.73 -14.50 -7.94
C THR A 211 16.22 -15.87 -7.52
N ASN A 212 17.06 -16.91 -7.69
CA ASN A 212 16.72 -18.31 -7.38
C ASN A 212 15.47 -18.84 -8.11
N GLY A 213 15.14 -18.26 -9.28
CA GLY A 213 14.00 -18.66 -10.10
C GLY A 213 14.17 -18.19 -11.54
N GLU A 214 13.48 -18.82 -12.48
CA GLU A 214 13.51 -18.48 -13.90
C GLU A 214 12.16 -17.95 -14.38
N LEU A 215 12.12 -16.80 -15.05
CA LEU A 215 10.88 -16.22 -15.57
C LEU A 215 10.41 -16.93 -16.85
N VAL A 216 9.27 -17.61 -16.78
CA VAL A 216 8.60 -18.15 -17.97
C VAL A 216 7.67 -17.11 -18.59
N THR A 217 6.84 -16.45 -17.79
CA THR A 217 6.05 -15.30 -18.24
C THR A 217 6.56 -14.03 -17.57
N ARG A 218 6.78 -13.00 -18.39
CA ARG A 218 7.37 -11.71 -17.93
C ARG A 218 6.33 -10.61 -17.80
N THR A 219 5.15 -10.83 -18.35
CA THR A 219 4.05 -9.87 -18.34
C THR A 219 2.74 -10.62 -18.17
N ALA A 220 1.80 -9.98 -17.48
CA ALA A 220 0.39 -10.36 -17.51
C ALA A 220 -0.47 -9.12 -17.60
N THR A 221 -1.69 -9.30 -18.08
CA THR A 221 -2.68 -8.25 -18.33
C THR A 221 -3.80 -8.37 -17.30
N ALA A 222 -4.18 -7.25 -16.70
CA ALA A 222 -5.47 -7.11 -16.05
C ALA A 222 -6.45 -6.58 -17.11
N ASN A 223 -7.59 -7.24 -17.25
CA ASN A 223 -8.73 -6.72 -18.00
C ASN A 223 -9.73 -6.18 -16.98
N LEU A 224 -9.99 -4.88 -17.03
CA LEU A 224 -11.00 -4.19 -16.24
C LEU A 224 -12.27 -4.17 -17.10
N THR A 225 -13.31 -4.88 -16.65
CA THR A 225 -14.59 -4.86 -17.35
C THR A 225 -15.48 -3.80 -16.71
N ASN A 226 -16.02 -2.92 -17.54
CA ASN A 226 -16.94 -1.89 -17.09
C ASN A 226 -18.27 -2.52 -16.68
N ASP A 227 -18.66 -2.38 -15.41
CA ASP A 227 -20.03 -2.68 -14.94
C ASP A 227 -20.95 -1.47 -14.91
N ASP A 228 -20.41 -0.29 -15.20
CA ASP A 228 -21.22 0.89 -15.33
C ASP A 228 -22.13 0.80 -16.54
N VAL A 229 -23.41 0.81 -16.22
CA VAL A 229 -24.43 0.98 -17.22
C VAL A 229 -24.69 2.45 -17.35
N THR A 230 -24.87 2.92 -18.58
CA THR A 230 -25.50 4.23 -18.77
C THR A 230 -26.80 4.17 -17.99
N SER A 231 -26.95 5.02 -16.96
CA SER A 231 -28.19 5.12 -16.18
C SER A 231 -29.36 5.08 -17.16
N PRO A 232 -30.37 4.21 -16.95
CA PRO A 232 -31.44 4.06 -17.92
C PRO A 232 -32.06 5.43 -18.12
N SER A 233 -31.85 5.99 -19.31
CA SER A 233 -32.73 7.01 -19.87
C SER A 233 -34.17 6.54 -19.58
N PRO A 234 -35.08 7.40 -19.09
CA PRO A 234 -36.49 7.05 -19.12
C PRO A 234 -36.81 6.49 -20.52
N SER A 235 -37.49 5.34 -20.52
CA SER A 235 -37.99 4.56 -21.67
C SER A 235 -38.14 5.38 -22.97
N PRO A 236 -37.78 4.83 -24.16
CA PRO A 236 -37.70 5.59 -25.40
C PRO A 236 -39.02 6.31 -25.70
N SER A 237 -39.05 7.62 -25.46
CA SER A 237 -39.85 8.52 -26.27
C SER A 237 -39.30 8.41 -27.70
N PRO A 238 -40.13 8.33 -28.75
CA PRO A 238 -39.66 8.07 -30.10
C PRO A 238 -38.54 9.04 -30.45
N SER A 239 -37.42 8.50 -30.93
CA SER A 239 -36.30 9.27 -31.50
C SER A 239 -36.83 10.53 -32.19
N PRO A 240 -36.57 11.74 -31.65
CA PRO A 240 -36.48 12.86 -32.54
C PRO A 240 -35.29 12.56 -33.46
N THR A 241 -35.50 12.86 -34.73
CA THR A 241 -34.51 12.89 -35.78
C THR A 241 -33.24 13.66 -35.36
N PRO A 242 -32.08 13.44 -36.01
CA PRO A 242 -30.87 14.20 -35.75
C PRO A 242 -31.07 15.65 -36.19
N ASN A 243 -31.56 16.51 -35.29
CA ASN A 243 -31.71 17.94 -35.55
C ASN A 243 -31.76 18.85 -34.30
N SER A 244 -31.32 18.44 -33.10
CA SER A 244 -31.19 19.40 -31.99
C SER A 244 -29.91 20.22 -32.14
N GLU A 245 -30.07 21.49 -32.48
CA GLU A 245 -29.01 22.49 -32.64
C GLU A 245 -28.49 22.94 -31.26
N GLY A 246 -27.83 22.08 -30.48
CA GLY A 246 -27.10 22.49 -29.27
C GLY A 246 -27.46 21.81 -27.95
N ALA A 247 -26.63 22.04 -26.93
CA ALA A 247 -26.75 21.57 -25.56
C ALA A 247 -26.65 22.74 -24.57
N ILE A 248 -27.40 22.70 -23.46
CA ILE A 248 -27.45 23.78 -22.45
C ILE A 248 -26.87 23.30 -21.14
N ASN A 249 -26.02 24.13 -20.53
CA ASN A 249 -25.60 24.00 -19.14
C ASN A 249 -26.10 25.18 -18.32
N PHE A 250 -26.78 24.92 -17.20
CA PHE A 250 -27.19 25.91 -16.21
C PHE A 250 -26.40 25.66 -14.92
N GLU A 251 -25.52 26.58 -14.58
CA GLU A 251 -24.60 26.44 -13.46
C GLU A 251 -24.90 27.51 -12.40
N ILE A 252 -25.23 27.08 -11.18
CA ILE A 252 -25.35 27.99 -10.03
C ILE A 252 -23.93 28.34 -9.56
N VAL A 253 -23.59 29.62 -9.59
CA VAL A 253 -22.27 30.14 -9.20
C VAL A 253 -22.23 30.49 -7.71
N ASP A 254 -23.33 31.02 -7.18
CA ASP A 254 -23.48 31.37 -5.77
C ASP A 254 -24.96 31.35 -5.39
N ASP A 255 -25.29 30.87 -4.20
CA ASP A 255 -26.66 30.75 -3.68
C ASP A 255 -26.71 31.23 -2.21
N TRP A 256 -27.41 32.33 -1.96
CA TRP A 256 -27.59 32.90 -0.62
C TRP A 256 -29.00 32.63 -0.06
N GLY A 257 -29.64 31.54 -0.52
CA GLY A 257 -30.87 30.98 0.00
C GLY A 257 -32.13 31.57 -0.64
N ASN A 258 -32.27 32.90 -0.67
CA ASN A 258 -33.42 33.59 -1.30
C ASN A 258 -33.09 34.23 -2.67
N GLY A 259 -31.87 34.03 -3.15
CA GLY A 259 -31.42 34.43 -4.47
C GLY A 259 -30.10 33.74 -4.82
N PHE A 260 -29.72 33.84 -6.08
CA PHE A 260 -28.54 33.18 -6.60
C PHE A 260 -27.97 33.93 -7.81
N THR A 261 -26.71 33.69 -8.14
CA THR A 261 -26.13 34.01 -9.45
C THR A 261 -25.89 32.73 -10.25
N ALA A 262 -26.17 32.75 -11.55
CA ALA A 262 -25.98 31.59 -12.42
C ALA A 262 -25.37 31.97 -13.77
N ASN A 263 -24.62 31.03 -14.34
CA ASN A 263 -24.16 31.05 -15.72
C ASN A 263 -24.98 30.08 -16.56
N ILE A 264 -25.29 30.48 -17.79
CA ILE A 264 -25.96 29.64 -18.78
C ILE A 264 -25.08 29.57 -20.01
N THR A 265 -24.72 28.36 -20.40
CA THR A 265 -23.89 28.10 -21.58
C THR A 265 -24.68 27.36 -22.64
N ILE A 266 -24.67 27.88 -23.87
CA ILE A 266 -25.19 27.21 -25.06
C ILE A 266 -23.98 26.66 -25.81
N GLN A 267 -23.89 25.33 -25.93
CA GLN A 267 -22.87 24.63 -26.70
C GLN A 267 -23.46 24.19 -28.03
N ASN A 268 -22.85 24.58 -29.14
CA ASN A 268 -23.25 24.09 -30.46
C ASN A 268 -22.67 22.69 -30.68
N THR A 269 -23.53 21.68 -30.64
CA THR A 269 -23.20 20.27 -30.88
C THR A 269 -23.35 19.86 -32.34
N SER A 270 -23.84 20.78 -33.20
CA SER A 270 -24.05 20.52 -34.61
C SER A 270 -22.78 20.81 -35.43
N ASN A 271 -22.84 20.43 -36.71
CA ASN A 271 -21.78 20.73 -37.68
C ASN A 271 -22.01 22.03 -38.47
N GLN A 272 -23.08 22.78 -38.14
CA GLN A 272 -23.40 24.09 -38.72
C GLN A 272 -23.29 25.18 -37.64
N ALA A 273 -23.07 26.43 -38.03
CA ALA A 273 -23.14 27.54 -37.08
C ALA A 273 -24.60 27.79 -36.67
N ILE A 274 -24.83 28.14 -35.40
CA ILE A 274 -26.13 28.61 -34.90
C ILE A 274 -26.12 30.14 -35.01
N ASP A 275 -26.82 30.68 -35.99
CA ASP A 275 -26.94 32.12 -36.20
C ASP A 275 -28.27 32.64 -35.63
N GLY A 276 -28.20 33.54 -34.65
CA GLY A 276 -29.35 34.16 -34.01
C GLY A 276 -30.07 33.22 -33.05
N TRP A 277 -29.34 32.65 -32.09
CA TRP A 277 -29.92 31.73 -31.10
C TRP A 277 -31.07 32.37 -30.30
N ASP A 278 -32.10 31.57 -30.00
CA ASP A 278 -33.22 31.94 -29.15
C ASP A 278 -33.44 30.81 -28.15
N LEU A 279 -33.06 31.02 -26.89
CA LEU A 279 -33.18 30.03 -25.83
C LEU A 279 -34.39 30.34 -24.97
N SER A 280 -35.29 29.38 -24.77
CA SER A 280 -36.38 29.50 -23.80
C SER A 280 -36.29 28.42 -22.72
N PHE A 281 -36.76 28.71 -21.50
CA PHE A 281 -37.00 27.71 -20.45
C PHE A 281 -38.03 28.17 -19.41
N GLU A 282 -38.60 27.23 -18.66
CA GLU A 282 -39.45 27.49 -17.49
C GLU A 282 -38.63 27.33 -16.19
N ALA A 283 -38.79 28.23 -15.22
CA ALA A 283 -38.06 28.11 -13.96
C ALA A 283 -38.83 28.68 -12.75
N PRO A 284 -38.62 28.14 -11.53
CA PRO A 284 -39.33 28.55 -10.32
C PRO A 284 -38.68 29.78 -9.63
N PHE A 285 -38.16 30.73 -10.40
CA PHE A 285 -37.53 31.96 -9.90
C PHE A 285 -37.89 33.17 -10.77
N THR A 286 -37.51 34.36 -10.32
CA THR A 286 -37.60 35.60 -11.11
C THR A 286 -36.21 36.15 -11.42
N ILE A 287 -36.00 36.64 -12.64
CA ILE A 287 -34.73 37.27 -13.04
C ILE A 287 -34.71 38.72 -12.56
N GLN A 288 -33.70 39.09 -11.78
CA GLN A 288 -33.48 40.44 -11.29
C GLN A 288 -32.51 41.22 -12.19
N GLN A 289 -31.49 40.54 -12.71
CA GLN A 289 -30.47 41.11 -13.60
C GLN A 289 -29.98 40.05 -14.58
N ILE A 290 -29.51 40.49 -15.74
CA ILE A 290 -28.90 39.65 -16.78
C ILE A 290 -27.71 40.38 -17.41
N TRP A 291 -26.72 39.64 -17.88
CA TRP A 291 -25.63 40.16 -18.70
C TRP A 291 -25.32 39.21 -19.86
N ASN A 292 -24.77 39.74 -20.96
CA ASN A 292 -24.42 39.01 -22.19
C ASN A 292 -25.58 38.34 -22.95
N ALA A 293 -26.83 38.59 -22.54
CA ALA A 293 -28.04 38.21 -23.26
C ALA A 293 -29.13 39.27 -23.01
N SER A 294 -30.14 39.32 -23.88
CA SER A 294 -31.40 40.00 -23.61
C SER A 294 -32.45 38.97 -23.23
N PHE A 295 -33.45 39.33 -22.41
CA PHE A 295 -34.54 38.40 -22.08
C PHE A 295 -35.93 39.02 -22.13
N SER A 296 -36.93 38.19 -22.39
CA SER A 296 -38.35 38.42 -22.21
C SER A 296 -38.97 37.31 -21.36
N GLN A 297 -40.18 37.54 -20.85
CA GLN A 297 -40.98 36.50 -20.22
C GLN A 297 -42.29 36.38 -20.99
N SER A 298 -42.62 35.16 -21.41
CA SER A 298 -43.82 34.85 -22.17
C SER A 298 -45.08 34.85 -21.29
N THR A 299 -46.27 34.85 -21.91
CA THR A 299 -47.55 34.81 -21.18
C THR A 299 -47.80 33.52 -20.40
N ASN A 300 -47.10 32.43 -20.75
CA ASN A 300 -47.11 31.15 -20.04
C ASN A 300 -46.04 31.06 -18.94
N GLY A 301 -45.19 32.09 -18.77
CA GLY A 301 -44.23 32.18 -17.68
C GLY A 301 -42.81 31.71 -18.02
N ALA A 302 -42.57 31.20 -19.23
CA ALA A 302 -41.25 30.84 -19.72
C ALA A 302 -40.39 32.10 -19.93
N PHE A 303 -39.10 31.99 -19.61
CA PHE A 303 -38.09 32.98 -19.95
C PHE A 303 -37.57 32.71 -21.36
N GLU A 304 -37.43 33.75 -22.17
CA GLU A 304 -36.86 33.71 -23.52
C GLU A 304 -35.60 34.58 -23.54
N PHE A 305 -34.52 34.10 -24.14
CA PHE A 305 -33.20 34.72 -24.15
C PHE A 305 -32.67 34.83 -25.57
N THR A 306 -32.17 36.01 -25.93
CA THR A 306 -31.64 36.30 -27.26
C THR A 306 -30.24 36.93 -27.21
N PRO A 307 -29.43 36.78 -28.27
CA PRO A 307 -28.08 37.32 -28.33
C PRO A 307 -28.05 38.83 -28.28
N VAL A 308 -26.91 39.33 -27.83
CA VAL A 308 -26.51 40.73 -27.97
C VAL A 308 -25.46 40.86 -29.07
N GLY A 309 -25.20 42.07 -29.52
CA GLY A 309 -24.55 42.33 -30.82
C GLY A 309 -23.27 41.53 -31.17
N TRP A 310 -22.48 41.09 -30.18
CA TRP A 310 -21.22 40.36 -30.42
C TRP A 310 -21.31 38.83 -30.33
N ASN A 311 -22.41 38.25 -29.81
CA ASN A 311 -22.56 36.81 -29.64
C ASN A 311 -23.72 36.21 -30.47
N GLN A 312 -24.02 36.83 -31.61
CA GLN A 312 -25.10 36.42 -32.49
C GLN A 312 -24.87 35.07 -33.20
N SER A 313 -23.65 34.55 -33.25
CA SER A 313 -23.33 33.31 -33.95
C SER A 313 -22.50 32.39 -33.06
N ILE A 314 -22.85 31.11 -33.00
CA ILE A 314 -22.09 30.07 -32.30
C ILE A 314 -21.54 29.12 -33.36
N PRO A 315 -20.22 29.08 -33.61
CA PRO A 315 -19.64 28.19 -34.62
C PRO A 315 -19.81 26.70 -34.24
N PRO A 316 -19.68 25.76 -35.19
CA PRO A 316 -19.70 24.32 -34.89
C PRO A 316 -18.69 23.96 -33.78
N GLY A 317 -19.16 23.27 -32.74
CA GLY A 317 -18.34 22.93 -31.57
C GLY A 317 -17.98 24.12 -30.66
N GLY A 318 -18.45 25.33 -30.96
CA GLY A 318 -18.27 26.51 -30.11
C GLY A 318 -19.39 26.68 -29.09
N SER A 319 -19.22 27.66 -28.20
CA SER A 319 -20.22 28.00 -27.18
C SER A 319 -20.35 29.50 -26.95
N VAL A 320 -21.46 29.88 -26.32
CA VAL A 320 -21.67 31.21 -25.74
C VAL A 320 -22.15 31.05 -24.30
N THR A 321 -21.68 31.92 -23.41
CA THR A 321 -22.10 31.96 -22.01
C THR A 321 -22.65 33.34 -21.67
N PHE A 322 -23.78 33.35 -20.98
CA PHE A 322 -24.37 34.54 -20.37
C PHE A 322 -24.73 34.23 -18.91
N GLY A 323 -25.11 35.24 -18.13
CA GLY A 323 -25.44 34.99 -16.73
C GLY A 323 -26.53 35.89 -16.21
N LEU A 324 -27.08 35.50 -15.06
CA LEU A 324 -28.22 36.14 -14.43
C LEU A 324 -28.11 36.18 -12.90
N VAL A 325 -28.87 37.10 -12.31
CA VAL A 325 -29.19 37.12 -10.88
C VAL A 325 -30.64 36.70 -10.73
N GLY A 326 -30.89 35.58 -10.06
CA GLY A 326 -32.22 35.04 -9.80
C GLY A 326 -32.68 35.30 -8.37
N LYS A 327 -34.00 35.46 -8.18
CA LYS A 327 -34.65 35.50 -6.87
C LYS A 327 -35.66 34.36 -6.76
N LYS A 328 -35.53 33.55 -5.72
CA LYS A 328 -36.30 32.33 -5.47
C LYS A 328 -36.88 32.31 -4.05
N GLY A 329 -37.80 31.40 -3.78
CA GLY A 329 -38.24 31.13 -2.40
C GLY A 329 -37.12 30.46 -1.60
N ALA A 330 -37.14 30.59 -0.26
CA ALA A 330 -36.23 29.84 0.60
C ALA A 330 -36.42 28.33 0.35
N ASN A 331 -35.32 27.60 0.16
CA ASN A 331 -35.30 26.17 -0.14
C ASN A 331 -36.01 25.74 -1.43
N VAL A 332 -36.25 26.67 -2.37
CA VAL A 332 -36.68 26.32 -3.72
C VAL A 332 -35.45 25.97 -4.55
N ASP A 333 -35.49 24.85 -5.25
CA ASP A 333 -34.49 24.51 -6.27
C ASP A 333 -34.71 25.42 -7.49
N PRO A 334 -33.72 26.25 -7.88
CA PRO A 334 -33.87 27.15 -9.02
C PRO A 334 -33.62 26.48 -10.37
N THR A 335 -33.43 25.16 -10.45
CA THR A 335 -33.13 24.46 -11.71
C THR A 335 -34.25 24.67 -12.77
N PRO A 336 -33.94 25.24 -13.95
CA PRO A 336 -34.93 25.39 -15.01
C PRO A 336 -35.29 24.06 -15.69
N THR A 337 -36.42 24.07 -16.38
CA THR A 337 -37.01 22.93 -17.09
C THR A 337 -37.51 23.37 -18.46
N HIS A 338 -37.82 22.42 -19.36
CA HIS A 338 -38.34 22.70 -20.72
C HIS A 338 -37.46 23.67 -21.52
N TYR A 339 -36.22 23.27 -21.82
CA TYR A 339 -35.36 24.13 -22.65
C TYR A 339 -35.73 23.97 -24.12
N GLU A 340 -35.95 25.10 -24.80
CA GLU A 340 -36.05 25.13 -26.25
C GLU A 340 -34.96 26.03 -26.81
N LEU A 341 -34.32 25.60 -27.90
CA LEU A 341 -33.37 26.41 -28.64
C LEU A 341 -33.86 26.56 -30.08
N ASN A 342 -34.06 27.79 -30.52
CA ASN A 342 -34.69 28.16 -31.79
C ASN A 342 -36.08 27.49 -31.96
N GLY A 343 -36.81 27.30 -30.86
CA GLY A 343 -38.11 26.63 -30.82
C GLY A 343 -38.06 25.11 -30.95
N ALA A 344 -36.86 24.50 -30.90
CA ALA A 344 -36.69 23.06 -30.80
C ALA A 344 -36.45 22.67 -29.33
N ASP A 345 -37.26 21.76 -28.81
CA ASP A 345 -37.04 21.16 -27.48
C ASP A 345 -35.72 20.40 -27.47
N ILE A 346 -34.85 20.74 -26.52
CA ILE A 346 -33.52 20.14 -26.34
C ILE A 346 -33.38 19.41 -25.00
N GLY A 347 -34.49 19.20 -24.29
CA GLY A 347 -34.54 18.46 -23.04
C GLY A 347 -34.10 19.26 -21.82
N THR A 348 -34.18 18.64 -20.64
CA THR A 348 -33.62 19.20 -19.40
C THR A 348 -32.11 18.92 -19.35
N PRO A 349 -31.25 19.88 -18.96
CA PRO A 349 -29.85 19.63 -18.65
C PRO A 349 -29.73 18.47 -17.66
N PRO A 350 -28.61 17.74 -17.66
CA PRO A 350 -28.31 16.83 -16.54
C PRO A 350 -28.37 17.64 -15.24
N GLU A 351 -29.00 17.10 -14.20
CA GLU A 351 -28.95 17.70 -12.86
C GLU A 351 -27.49 17.95 -12.48
N PRO A 352 -27.13 19.10 -11.88
CA PRO A 352 -25.81 19.25 -11.31
C PRO A 352 -25.60 18.10 -10.32
N SER A 353 -24.43 17.45 -10.39
CA SER A 353 -24.10 16.38 -9.45
C SER A 353 -24.36 16.86 -8.02
N PRO A 354 -25.13 16.12 -7.21
CA PRO A 354 -25.46 16.56 -5.86
C PRO A 354 -24.16 16.76 -5.07
N LEU A 355 -24.06 17.86 -4.31
CA LEU A 355 -22.95 18.05 -3.39
C LEU A 355 -23.01 16.97 -2.29
N PRO A 356 -21.87 16.46 -1.80
CA PRO A 356 -21.86 15.51 -0.70
C PRO A 356 -22.50 16.13 0.56
N THR A 357 -23.08 15.30 1.40
CA THR A 357 -23.64 15.73 2.69
C THR A 357 -22.66 15.47 3.83
N LEU A 358 -22.67 16.34 4.83
CA LEU A 358 -21.91 16.21 6.08
C LEU A 358 -22.84 15.81 7.22
N SER A 359 -22.39 14.83 8.02
CA SER A 359 -23.04 14.38 9.24
C SER A 359 -22.04 14.29 10.39
N ILE A 360 -22.48 14.47 11.63
CA ILE A 360 -21.66 14.35 12.83
C ILE A 360 -22.26 13.31 13.78
N SER A 361 -21.43 12.41 14.30
CA SER A 361 -21.88 11.39 15.26
C SER A 361 -22.07 11.96 16.66
N ASP A 362 -22.93 11.34 17.44
CA ASP A 362 -22.92 11.46 18.90
C ASP A 362 -21.64 10.86 19.50
N ALA A 363 -21.33 11.26 20.74
CA ALA A 363 -20.21 10.75 21.50
C ALA A 363 -20.62 10.48 22.95
N THR A 364 -20.21 9.35 23.51
CA THR A 364 -20.35 9.07 24.95
C THR A 364 -18.97 8.80 25.53
N VAL A 365 -18.69 9.44 26.66
CA VAL A 365 -17.40 9.34 27.35
C VAL A 365 -17.64 9.32 28.85
N THR A 366 -16.92 8.47 29.55
CA THR A 366 -16.88 8.47 31.01
C THR A 366 -15.74 9.38 31.45
N GLU A 367 -15.98 10.25 32.43
CA GLU A 367 -14.90 11.03 33.05
C GLU A 367 -13.90 10.10 33.74
N GLY A 368 -12.72 10.60 34.09
CA GLY A 368 -11.62 9.78 34.59
C GLY A 368 -10.44 9.67 33.65
N THR A 369 -9.24 9.76 34.23
CA THR A 369 -8.02 9.42 33.52
C THR A 369 -8.04 7.95 33.10
N ASP A 370 -7.70 7.68 31.85
CA ASP A 370 -7.54 6.31 31.36
C ASP A 370 -6.38 5.58 32.07
N ASP A 371 -6.21 4.27 31.81
CA ASP A 371 -5.12 3.47 32.38
C ASP A 371 -3.71 4.01 32.03
N ALA A 372 -3.60 4.91 31.05
CA ALA A 372 -2.37 5.57 30.62
C ALA A 372 -2.18 6.98 31.24
N GLY A 373 -3.14 7.45 32.05
CA GLY A 373 -3.11 8.76 32.70
C GLY A 373 -3.45 9.93 31.76
N ALA A 374 -4.12 9.68 30.63
CA ALA A 374 -4.59 10.72 29.72
C ALA A 374 -5.99 11.20 30.12
N GLU A 375 -6.21 12.51 29.99
CA GLU A 375 -7.52 13.14 30.22
C GLU A 375 -8.56 12.62 29.21
N PRO A 376 -9.79 12.32 29.64
CA PRO A 376 -10.84 11.78 28.78
C PRO A 376 -11.25 12.78 27.68
N GLN A 377 -11.56 12.26 26.49
CA GLN A 377 -12.00 13.08 25.35
C GLN A 377 -13.23 12.47 24.69
N ALA A 378 -14.29 13.27 24.56
CA ALA A 378 -15.39 12.97 23.65
C ALA A 378 -14.90 13.07 22.19
N GLN A 379 -15.17 12.04 21.39
CA GLN A 379 -14.78 11.96 19.99
C GLN A 379 -16.01 11.96 19.10
N PHE A 380 -16.18 13.04 18.34
CA PHE A 380 -17.25 13.18 17.36
C PHE A 380 -16.66 12.94 15.97
N THR A 381 -17.17 11.94 15.26
CA THR A 381 -16.77 11.66 13.88
C THR A 381 -17.65 12.49 12.96
N VAL A 382 -17.03 13.30 12.10
CA VAL A 382 -17.69 14.05 11.03
C VAL A 382 -17.43 13.32 9.73
N THR A 383 -18.49 12.92 9.03
CA THR A 383 -18.45 12.09 7.82
C THR A 383 -19.05 12.81 6.62
N LEU A 384 -18.45 12.60 5.45
CA LEU A 384 -19.06 12.91 4.15
C LEU A 384 -19.81 11.69 3.62
N SER A 385 -20.93 11.92 2.92
CA SER A 385 -21.68 10.86 2.23
C SER A 385 -20.87 10.16 1.14
N GLU A 386 -19.93 10.87 0.54
CA GLU A 386 -19.03 10.41 -0.51
C GLU A 386 -17.78 11.30 -0.56
N ALA A 387 -16.73 10.82 -1.21
CA ALA A 387 -15.50 11.59 -1.37
C ALA A 387 -15.69 12.73 -2.39
N SER A 388 -15.07 13.88 -2.16
CA SER A 388 -15.00 14.98 -3.13
C SER A 388 -13.61 15.06 -3.76
N ASP A 389 -13.56 15.44 -5.04
CA ASP A 389 -12.33 15.78 -5.79
C ASP A 389 -11.74 17.14 -5.37
N GLN A 390 -12.50 17.95 -4.64
CA GLN A 390 -12.10 19.24 -4.10
C GLN A 390 -12.05 19.20 -2.57
N ALA A 391 -11.32 20.15 -1.98
CA ALA A 391 -11.28 20.29 -0.54
C ALA A 391 -12.62 20.83 -0.02
N ILE A 392 -13.20 20.16 0.98
CA ILE A 392 -14.42 20.59 1.67
C ILE A 392 -14.05 21.22 3.00
N THR A 393 -14.72 22.30 3.36
CA THR A 393 -14.54 22.92 4.68
C THR A 393 -15.86 23.06 5.42
N VAL A 394 -15.83 22.91 6.75
CA VAL A 394 -16.98 23.10 7.62
C VAL A 394 -16.52 23.65 8.96
N GLY A 395 -17.18 24.69 9.46
CA GLY A 395 -16.96 25.23 10.81
C GLY A 395 -17.61 24.35 11.87
N TYR A 396 -17.08 24.36 13.09
CA TYR A 396 -17.71 23.70 14.24
C TYR A 396 -17.56 24.52 15.53
N GLY A 397 -18.50 24.34 16.45
CA GLY A 397 -18.46 24.92 17.79
C GLY A 397 -19.21 24.08 18.81
N THR A 398 -18.71 24.03 20.04
CA THR A 398 -19.40 23.38 21.17
C THR A 398 -20.41 24.33 21.81
N GLU A 399 -21.59 23.84 22.19
CA GLU A 399 -22.57 24.58 23.00
C GLU A 399 -22.92 23.81 24.29
N ASN A 400 -23.22 24.56 25.36
CA ASN A 400 -23.57 23.98 26.65
C ASN A 400 -24.93 23.27 26.57
N GLY A 401 -25.03 22.12 27.22
CA GLY A 401 -26.30 21.46 27.53
C GLY A 401 -26.55 21.49 29.04
N SER A 402 -26.69 20.32 29.67
CA SER A 402 -26.58 20.25 31.13
C SER A 402 -25.13 20.36 31.59
N ALA A 403 -24.18 19.88 30.78
CA ALA A 403 -22.76 20.14 30.96
C ALA A 403 -22.42 21.57 30.51
N ILE A 404 -21.59 22.24 31.31
CA ILE A 404 -21.17 23.63 31.21
C ILE A 404 -19.67 23.72 30.91
N ALA A 405 -19.33 24.47 29.87
CA ALA A 405 -17.93 24.70 29.50
C ALA A 405 -17.07 25.26 30.63
N ASN A 406 -15.87 24.70 30.78
CA ASN A 406 -14.86 24.92 31.82
C ASN A 406 -15.25 24.43 33.23
N SER A 407 -16.45 23.88 33.40
CA SER A 407 -16.80 23.01 34.53
C SER A 407 -16.55 21.57 34.11
N ASP A 408 -17.25 21.13 33.06
CA ASP A 408 -17.40 19.68 32.77
C ASP A 408 -16.71 19.31 31.44
N TYR A 409 -16.52 20.28 30.55
CA TYR A 409 -15.75 20.10 29.31
C TYR A 409 -15.04 21.39 28.87
N THR A 410 -13.98 21.27 28.05
CA THR A 410 -13.31 22.45 27.48
C THR A 410 -14.01 22.88 26.19
N SER A 411 -14.55 24.11 26.17
CA SER A 411 -15.18 24.68 24.97
C SER A 411 -14.21 24.68 23.77
N LYS A 412 -14.73 24.31 22.60
CA LYS A 412 -13.94 24.20 21.38
C LYS A 412 -14.71 24.75 20.18
N GLN A 413 -14.00 25.50 19.33
CA GLN A 413 -14.49 25.94 18.04
C GLN A 413 -13.36 25.87 17.01
N GLY A 414 -13.71 25.72 15.74
CA GLY A 414 -12.72 25.66 14.67
C GLY A 414 -13.33 25.44 13.30
N GLN A 415 -12.47 25.06 12.36
CA GLN A 415 -12.85 24.65 11.01
C GLN A 415 -12.17 23.31 10.73
N LEU A 416 -12.93 22.36 10.17
CA LEU A 416 -12.41 21.16 9.56
C LEU A 416 -12.17 21.41 8.07
N THR A 417 -11.09 20.84 7.56
CA THR A 417 -10.80 20.78 6.12
C THR A 417 -10.61 19.31 5.77
N PHE A 418 -11.49 18.79 4.93
CA PHE A 418 -11.35 17.51 4.25
C PHE A 418 -10.53 17.79 2.99
N ALA A 419 -9.35 17.19 2.88
CA ALA A 419 -8.63 17.19 1.62
C ALA A 419 -9.42 16.38 0.59
N ALA A 420 -9.15 16.60 -0.70
CA ALA A 420 -9.74 15.79 -1.77
C ALA A 420 -9.55 14.29 -1.47
N GLY A 421 -10.62 13.51 -1.59
CA GLY A 421 -10.65 12.09 -1.27
C GLY A 421 -10.87 11.73 0.21
N GLU A 422 -10.75 12.65 1.16
CA GLU A 422 -11.02 12.37 2.57
C GLU A 422 -12.52 12.40 2.85
N THR A 423 -13.03 11.39 3.57
CA THR A 423 -14.45 11.29 3.93
C THR A 423 -14.71 11.42 5.43
N GLU A 424 -13.68 11.39 6.28
CA GLU A 424 -13.84 11.43 7.73
C GLU A 424 -12.84 12.35 8.43
N LYS A 425 -13.32 13.08 9.45
CA LYS A 425 -12.50 13.83 10.41
C LYS A 425 -13.05 13.65 11.81
N ILE A 426 -12.20 13.81 12.83
CA ILE A 426 -12.59 13.66 14.23
C ILE A 426 -12.44 14.99 14.97
N ILE A 427 -13.51 15.44 15.63
CA ILE A 427 -13.48 16.52 16.62
C ILE A 427 -13.30 15.89 18.00
N ARG A 428 -12.21 16.23 18.67
CA ARG A 428 -11.90 15.81 20.04
C ARG A 428 -12.19 16.93 21.02
N VAL A 429 -13.07 16.72 21.99
CA VAL A 429 -13.41 17.67 23.06
C VAL A 429 -12.94 17.08 24.38
N ALA A 430 -12.11 17.83 25.11
CA ALA A 430 -11.59 17.39 26.40
C ALA A 430 -12.67 17.50 27.48
N ILE A 431 -12.78 16.48 28.32
CA ILE A 431 -13.71 16.39 29.44
C ILE A 431 -12.92 16.69 30.73
N ALA A 432 -13.51 17.44 31.65
CA ALA A 432 -12.95 17.67 32.96
C ALA A 432 -13.35 16.52 33.89
N ASP A 433 -12.40 16.06 34.70
CA ASP A 433 -12.59 15.02 35.69
C ASP A 433 -12.53 15.66 37.08
N ASP A 434 -13.47 15.31 37.97
CA ASP A 434 -13.41 15.73 39.37
C ASP A 434 -13.57 14.58 40.39
N ALA A 435 -14.14 14.85 41.56
CA ALA A 435 -14.30 13.85 42.63
C ALA A 435 -15.73 13.89 43.24
N GLN A 436 -16.66 14.56 42.56
CA GLN A 436 -18.05 14.67 42.94
C GLN A 436 -18.88 13.63 42.19
N VAL A 437 -19.80 12.98 42.90
CA VAL A 437 -20.79 12.12 42.24
C VAL A 437 -21.86 12.99 41.61
N GLU A 438 -21.93 12.93 40.29
CA GLU A 438 -22.85 13.69 39.46
C GLU A 438 -23.81 12.79 38.68
N SER A 439 -24.82 13.39 38.04
CA SER A 439 -25.66 12.69 37.07
C SER A 439 -25.05 12.82 35.69
N SER A 440 -25.32 11.87 34.77
CA SER A 440 -24.88 12.03 33.38
C SER A 440 -25.34 13.34 32.76
N GLU A 441 -24.42 14.00 32.08
CA GLU A 441 -24.64 15.33 31.51
C GLU A 441 -24.42 15.35 30.01
N THR A 442 -24.96 16.37 29.33
CA THR A 442 -24.80 16.52 27.87
C THR A 442 -24.34 17.90 27.46
N PHE A 443 -23.60 17.96 26.35
CA PHE A 443 -23.29 19.17 25.58
C PHE A 443 -23.43 18.85 24.08
N THR A 444 -23.39 19.85 23.20
CA THR A 444 -23.51 19.64 21.74
C THR A 444 -22.30 20.17 20.98
N VAL A 445 -22.05 19.60 19.80
CA VAL A 445 -21.16 20.15 18.77
C VAL A 445 -22.01 20.44 17.53
N GLU A 446 -22.03 21.71 17.11
CA GLU A 446 -22.78 22.19 15.96
C GLU A 446 -21.83 22.45 14.77
N LEU A 447 -22.13 21.88 13.61
CA LEU A 447 -21.50 22.16 12.33
C LEU A 447 -22.12 23.40 11.67
N SER A 448 -21.30 24.21 11.01
CA SER A 448 -21.77 25.46 10.39
C SER A 448 -20.98 25.84 9.13
N ASN A 449 -21.62 26.61 8.26
CA ASN A 449 -21.00 27.23 7.08
C ASN A 449 -20.16 26.24 6.21
N PRO A 450 -20.74 25.12 5.75
CA PRO A 450 -20.01 24.22 4.86
C PRO A 450 -19.72 24.90 3.51
N VAL A 451 -18.61 24.55 2.88
CA VAL A 451 -18.23 24.93 1.52
C VAL A 451 -17.88 23.66 0.76
N GLY A 452 -18.53 23.44 -0.39
CA GLY A 452 -18.38 22.22 -1.20
C GLY A 452 -19.20 21.02 -0.73
N ALA A 453 -20.06 21.21 0.28
CA ALA A 453 -20.95 20.19 0.83
C ALA A 453 -22.22 20.83 1.41
N THR A 454 -23.23 20.03 1.69
CA THR A 454 -24.43 20.42 2.45
C THR A 454 -24.43 19.74 3.83
N LEU A 455 -25.24 20.23 4.79
CA LEU A 455 -25.38 19.57 6.11
C LEU A 455 -26.61 18.66 6.08
N ASP A 456 -26.42 17.38 6.37
CA ASP A 456 -27.50 16.43 6.61
C ASP A 456 -27.79 16.33 8.12
N GLU A 457 -26.75 16.05 8.91
CA GLU A 457 -26.80 16.08 10.37
C GLU A 457 -25.80 17.10 10.92
N ALA A 458 -26.31 18.25 11.39
CA ALA A 458 -25.48 19.36 11.82
C ALA A 458 -25.09 19.33 13.31
N GLN A 459 -25.71 18.48 14.11
CA GLN A 459 -25.55 18.49 15.58
C GLN A 459 -25.20 17.10 16.10
N GLY A 460 -24.08 17.01 16.82
CA GLY A 460 -23.70 15.81 17.56
C GLY A 460 -23.83 16.05 19.06
N VAL A 461 -24.42 15.10 19.78
CA VAL A 461 -24.62 15.16 21.23
C VAL A 461 -23.48 14.43 21.95
N GLY A 462 -22.77 15.15 22.82
CA GLY A 462 -21.80 14.59 23.74
C GLY A 462 -22.47 14.23 25.07
N THR A 463 -22.34 12.99 25.53
CA THR A 463 -22.80 12.54 26.86
C THR A 463 -21.59 12.22 27.74
N ILE A 464 -21.52 12.86 28.90
CA ILE A 464 -20.51 12.65 29.94
C ILE A 464 -21.11 11.73 31.01
N LEU A 465 -20.42 10.63 31.32
CA LEU A 465 -20.80 9.68 32.37
C LEU A 465 -19.90 9.87 33.58
N ASP A 466 -20.52 9.93 34.75
CA ASP A 466 -19.85 10.02 36.04
C ASP A 466 -19.06 8.72 36.34
N ASN A 467 -17.81 8.87 36.82
CA ASN A 467 -16.97 7.74 37.21
C ASN A 467 -16.86 7.57 38.73
N ASP A 468 -17.38 8.55 39.47
CA ASP A 468 -17.17 8.68 40.87
C ASP A 468 -18.10 7.78 41.68
N ASN A 469 -17.63 7.42 42.86
CA ASN A 469 -18.40 6.58 43.75
C ASN A 469 -18.72 7.37 45.03
N PRO A 470 -19.94 7.28 45.57
CA PRO A 470 -20.29 8.02 46.76
C PRO A 470 -19.30 7.65 47.88
N LEU A 471 -18.73 8.68 48.52
CA LEU A 471 -17.82 8.48 49.63
C LEU A 471 -18.45 7.51 50.64
N PRO A 472 -17.69 6.53 51.18
CA PRO A 472 -18.22 5.65 52.20
C PRO A 472 -18.72 6.50 53.35
N ASN A 473 -20.00 6.32 53.69
CA ASN A 473 -20.65 7.01 54.82
C ASN A 473 -19.71 6.93 56.03
N PRO A 474 -19.29 8.07 56.63
CA PRO A 474 -18.53 8.02 57.86
C PRO A 474 -19.35 7.21 58.87
N ASP A 475 -18.71 6.20 59.45
CA ASP A 475 -19.32 5.27 60.41
C ASP A 475 -20.34 6.00 61.31
N PRO A 476 -21.63 5.63 61.28
CA PRO A 476 -22.64 6.29 62.11
C PRO A 476 -22.40 6.09 63.62
N ASN A 477 -21.38 5.32 63.99
CA ASN A 477 -20.90 5.18 65.35
C ASN A 477 -19.41 5.57 65.47
N PRO A 478 -19.07 6.88 65.47
CA PRO A 478 -17.73 7.29 65.85
C PRO A 478 -17.48 6.78 67.27
N ASP A 479 -16.50 5.88 67.44
CA ASP A 479 -16.05 5.43 68.76
C ASP A 479 -15.85 6.67 69.66
N PRO A 480 -16.62 6.84 70.74
CA PRO A 480 -16.55 8.04 71.57
C PRO A 480 -15.28 8.11 72.44
N ASN A 481 -14.31 7.23 72.23
CA ASN A 481 -13.10 7.17 73.04
C ASN A 481 -11.81 7.39 72.23
N PRO A 482 -11.39 8.64 72.02
CA PRO A 482 -10.04 8.90 71.51
C PRO A 482 -9.05 8.57 72.63
N ASN A 483 -8.48 7.37 72.60
CA ASN A 483 -7.43 6.97 73.55
C ASN A 483 -6.23 7.92 73.39
N PRO A 484 -5.92 8.78 74.37
CA PRO A 484 -4.81 9.70 74.29
C PRO A 484 -3.63 9.06 75.02
N ASN A 485 -2.83 8.26 74.34
CA ASN A 485 -1.46 8.07 74.81
C ASN A 485 -0.46 7.71 73.70
N PRO A 486 0.51 8.59 73.39
CA PRO A 486 1.65 8.24 72.56
C PRO A 486 2.68 7.50 73.43
N ASN A 487 3.12 6.32 73.01
CA ASN A 487 4.36 5.75 73.54
C ASN A 487 5.38 5.57 72.39
N PRO A 488 6.53 6.26 72.44
CA PRO A 488 7.52 6.22 71.38
C PRO A 488 8.58 5.13 71.59
N GLY A 489 8.96 4.49 70.48
CA GLY A 489 10.32 3.99 70.23
C GLY A 489 10.50 2.47 70.11
N PRO A 490 11.67 1.99 69.63
CA PRO A 490 12.79 2.73 69.04
C PRO A 490 13.13 2.32 67.60
N SER A 491 13.82 3.22 66.89
CA SER A 491 14.58 2.92 65.68
C SER A 491 15.84 2.12 65.99
N THR A 492 16.10 1.05 65.25
CA THR A 492 17.43 0.51 64.88
C THR A 492 17.20 -0.34 63.63
N GLY A 493 17.67 0.06 62.45
CA GLY A 493 19.01 -0.27 61.92
C GLY A 493 18.88 -1.46 60.94
N ALA A 494 18.91 -1.24 59.62
CA ALA A 494 20.12 -1.13 58.81
C ALA A 494 20.82 -2.48 58.51
N PHE A 495 20.77 -2.88 57.23
CA PHE A 495 21.75 -3.65 56.44
C PHE A 495 22.30 -5.00 56.97
N ASN A 496 22.07 -6.10 56.23
CA ASN A 496 23.06 -6.68 55.29
C ASN A 496 22.67 -8.07 54.75
N TYR A 497 22.88 -8.23 53.44
CA TYR A 497 23.22 -9.48 52.77
C TYR A 497 24.68 -9.86 53.11
N ALA A 498 24.98 -11.15 53.36
CA ALA A 498 26.13 -11.89 52.81
C ALA A 498 26.31 -13.29 53.46
N GLU A 499 26.23 -14.30 52.60
CA GLU A 499 26.99 -15.55 52.48
C GLU A 499 27.11 -16.61 53.61
N GLY A 500 26.78 -17.85 53.22
CA GLY A 500 27.74 -18.96 53.20
C GLY A 500 27.74 -19.93 54.39
N LEU A 501 27.13 -21.11 54.20
CA LEU A 501 27.77 -22.43 54.19
C LEU A 501 26.81 -23.51 53.71
#